data_AF-A0A964KCD7-F1
#
_entry.id   AF-A0A964KCD7-F1
#
_cell.length_a   1.000
_cell.length_b   1.000
_cell.length_c   1.000
_cell.angle_alpha   90.00
_cell.angle_beta   90.00
_cell.angle_gamma   90.00
#
_symmetry.space_group_name_H-M   'P 1'
#
loop_
_entity.id
_entity.type
_entity.pdbx_description
1 polymer ?
#
loop_
_entity_poly.entity_id
_entity_poly.type
_entity_poly.pdbx_seq_one_letter_code
_entity_poly.pdbx_strand_id
1 'polypeptide(L)' 'MKALVIAAMAAVLLSACGTAVGDRGLSGAGLGAGIGVIGGPPGIVVGGAVGAVAGMVTPPSKVNLGRPAWRN' A
#
# COMPACT_ATOMS: atom_id res chain seq x y z
N MET A 1 13.94 -17.63 12.04
CA MET A 1 12.82 -18.31 11.35
C MET A 1 11.52 -17.51 11.36
N LYS A 2 10.98 -17.06 12.51
CA LYS A 2 9.72 -16.29 12.57
C LYS A 2 9.68 -15.04 11.67
N ALA A 3 10.75 -14.23 11.67
CA ALA A 3 10.83 -13.04 10.82
C ALA A 3 10.76 -13.34 9.32
N LEU A 4 11.35 -14.46 8.87
CA LEU A 4 11.29 -14.89 7.47
C LEU A 4 9.88 -15.28 7.05
N VAL A 5 9.13 -15.94 7.94
CA VAL A 5 7.72 -16.29 7.70
C VAL A 5 6.85 -15.02 7.61
N ILE A 6 7.06 -14.06 8.51
CA ILE A 6 6.34 -12.77 8.48
C ILE A 6 6.64 -12.00 7.20
N ALA A 7 7.92 -11.91 6.80
CA ALA A 7 8.32 -11.24 5.56
C ALA A 7 7.72 -11.92 4.32
N ALA A 8 7.72 -13.25 4.27
CA ALA A 8 7.12 -14.01 3.17
C ALA A 8 5.60 -13.79 3.08
N MET A 9 4.90 -13.81 4.22
CA MET A 9 3.46 -13.51 4.26
C MET A 9 3.17 -12.07 3.83
N ALA A 10 3.96 -11.10 4.28
CA ALA A 10 3.81 -9.71 3.88
C ALA A 10 4.01 -9.53 2.37
N ALA A 11 4.97 -10.22 1.76
CA ALA A 11 5.21 -10.17 0.32
C ALA A 11 4.03 -10.74 -0.50
N VAL A 12 3.40 -11.82 -0.02
CA VAL A 12 2.20 -12.40 -0.65
C VAL A 12 0.98 -11.49 -0.50
N LEU A 13 0.82 -10.85 0.65
CA LEU A 13 -0.29 -9.90 0.86
C LEU A 13 -0.12 -8.63 0.02
N LEU A 14 1.12 -8.17 -0.17
CA LEU A 14 1.40 -7.00 -1.02
C LEU A 14 1.11 -7.26 -2.51
N SER A 15 1.30 -8.49 -3.01
CA SER A 15 0.97 -8.81 -4.40
C SER A 15 -0.53 -8.89 -4.68
N ALA A 16 -1.35 -9.06 -3.64
CA ALA A 16 -2.82 -9.06 -3.73
C ALA A 16 -3.44 -7.65 -3.83
N CYS A 17 -2.65 -6.60 -3.60
CA CYS A 17 -3.08 -5.19 -3.60
C CYS A 17 -3.59 -4.65 -4.95
N GLY A 18 -3.46 -5.43 -6.04
CA GLY A 18 -4.09 -5.15 -7.34
C GLY A 18 -3.57 -3.90 -8.07
N THR A 19 -3.98 -3.73 -9.32
CA THR A 19 -3.65 -2.54 -10.14
C THR A 19 -4.87 -1.71 -10.51
N ALA A 20 -6.07 -2.21 -10.24
CA ALA A 20 -7.30 -1.47 -10.46
C ALA A 20 -7.41 -0.28 -9.48
N VAL A 21 -8.13 0.75 -9.90
CA VAL A 21 -8.30 1.99 -9.11
C VAL A 21 -8.94 1.70 -7.74
N GLY A 22 -9.92 0.80 -7.69
CA GLY A 22 -10.59 0.40 -6.45
C GLY A 22 -9.66 -0.32 -5.48
N ASP A 23 -8.88 -1.30 -5.96
CA ASP A 23 -7.93 -2.06 -5.13
C ASP A 23 -6.84 -1.15 -4.56
N ARG A 24 -6.35 -0.21 -5.37
CA ARG A 24 -5.36 0.79 -4.96
C ARG A 24 -5.91 1.77 -3.94
N GLY A 25 -7.17 2.20 -4.10
CA GLY A 25 -7.86 3.02 -3.11
C GLY A 25 -8.02 2.29 -1.78
N LEU A 26 -8.55 1.07 -1.80
CA LEU A 26 -8.76 0.29 -0.58
C LEU A 26 -7.44 -0.03 0.13
N SER A 27 -6.41 -0.39 -0.63
CA SER A 27 -5.10 -0.71 -0.07
C SER A 27 -4.36 0.52 0.42
N GLY A 28 -4.46 1.65 -0.30
CA GLY A 28 -3.99 2.94 0.16
C GLY A 28 -4.67 3.35 1.47
N ALA A 29 -5.98 3.10 1.59
CA ALA A 29 -6.72 3.33 2.83
C ALA A 29 -6.22 2.46 3.98
N GLY A 30 -6.03 1.16 3.74
CA GLY A 30 -5.55 0.23 4.76
C GLY A 30 -4.15 0.58 5.26
N LEU A 31 -3.22 0.88 4.34
CA LEU A 31 -1.85 1.27 4.67
C LEU A 31 -1.80 2.62 5.40
N GLY A 32 -2.55 3.61 4.89
CA GLY A 32 -2.63 4.94 5.50
C GLY A 32 -3.24 4.90 6.90
N ALA A 33 -4.29 4.10 7.10
CA ALA A 33 -4.89 3.87 8.41
C ALA A 33 -3.93 3.15 9.36
N GLY A 34 -3.21 2.14 8.86
CA GLY A 34 -2.22 1.39 9.64
C GLY A 34 -1.07 2.25 10.16
N ILE A 35 -0.50 3.12 9.33
CA ILE A 35 0.51 4.10 9.76
C ILE A 35 -0.11 5.17 10.67
N GLY A 36 -1.35 5.57 10.36
CA GLY A 36 -2.12 6.56 11.10
C GLY A 36 -2.34 6.23 12.58
N VAL A 37 -2.19 4.96 12.99
CA VAL A 37 -2.25 4.53 14.39
C VAL A 37 -1.28 5.31 15.29
N ILE A 38 -0.12 5.75 14.77
CA ILE A 38 0.86 6.56 15.50
C ILE A 38 0.25 7.91 15.94
N GLY A 39 -0.66 8.46 15.14
CA GLY A 39 -1.40 9.70 15.44
C GLY A 39 -2.70 9.49 16.23
N GLY A 40 -2.95 8.27 16.71
CA GLY A 40 -4.20 7.92 17.40
C GLY A 40 -5.42 7.81 16.49
N PRO A 41 -6.65 7.74 17.04
CA PRO A 41 -7.86 7.54 16.26
C PRO A 41 -8.06 8.55 15.11
N PRO A 42 -7.79 9.86 15.29
CA PRO A 42 -7.85 10.82 14.18
C PRO A 42 -6.83 10.50 13.08
N GLY A 43 -5.62 10.07 13.45
CA GLY A 43 -4.58 9.67 12.51
C GLY A 43 -4.96 8.45 11.67
N ILE A 44 -5.67 7.47 12.24
CA ILE A 44 -6.18 6.30 11.52
C ILE A 44 -7.19 6.74 10.45
N VAL A 45 -8.13 7.61 10.82
CA VAL A 45 -9.18 8.09 9.91
C VAL A 45 -8.59 8.97 8.80
N VAL A 46 -7.76 9.95 9.17
CA VAL A 46 -7.13 10.86 8.21
C VAL A 46 -6.15 10.12 7.31
N GLY A 47 -5.29 9.27 7.89
CA GLY A 47 -4.34 8.46 7.15
C GLY A 47 -5.04 7.53 6.16
N GLY A 48 -6.13 6.87 6.59
CA GLY A 48 -6.93 6.04 5.70
C GLY A 48 -7.60 6.81 4.58
N ALA A 49 -8.22 7.96 4.89
CA ALA A 49 -8.85 8.79 3.87
C ALA A 49 -7.84 9.32 2.83
N VAL A 50 -6.71 9.86 3.29
CA VAL A 50 -5.65 10.41 2.42
C VAL A 50 -5.02 9.30 1.58
N GLY A 51 -4.73 8.15 2.20
CA GLY A 51 -4.18 7.00 1.49
C GLY A 51 -5.13 6.45 0.43
N ALA A 52 -6.44 6.44 0.69
CA ALA A 52 -7.45 6.04 -0.28
C ALA A 52 -7.47 6.96 -1.49
N VAL A 53 -7.56 8.28 -1.25
CA VAL A 53 -7.57 9.29 -2.31
C VAL A 53 -6.29 9.18 -3.14
N ALA A 54 -5.13 9.14 -2.50
CA ALA A 54 -3.84 9.01 -3.17
C ALA A 54 -3.79 7.76 -4.08
N GLY A 55 -4.29 6.61 -3.59
CA GLY A 55 -4.36 5.36 -4.36
C GLY A 55 -5.30 5.42 -5.56
N MET A 56 -6.40 6.16 -5.47
CA MET A 56 -7.38 6.30 -6.56
C MET A 56 -6.95 7.33 -7.61
N VAL A 57 -6.33 8.44 -7.21
CA VAL A 57 -5.99 9.55 -8.11
C VAL A 57 -4.62 9.39 -8.77
N THR A 58 -3.76 8.50 -8.26
CA THR A 58 -2.41 8.29 -8.80
C THR A 58 -2.39 7.15 -9.82
N PRO A 59 -2.18 7.44 -11.12
CA PRO A 59 -2.14 6.41 -12.13
C PRO A 59 -0.89 5.52 -12.00
N PRO A 60 -0.96 4.22 -12.38
CA PRO A 60 0.15 3.27 -12.27
C PRO A 60 1.44 3.74 -12.95
N SER A 61 1.32 4.40 -14.08
CA SER A 61 2.45 4.89 -14.88
C SER A 61 3.29 5.96 -14.16
N LYS A 62 2.74 6.64 -13.14
CA LYS A 62 3.46 7.64 -12.36
C LYS A 62 4.31 7.05 -11.23
N VAL A 63 4.02 5.82 -10.81
CA VAL A 63 4.69 5.15 -9.67
C VAL A 63 5.52 3.94 -10.09
N ASN A 64 5.26 3.39 -11.28
CA ASN A 64 6.02 2.26 -11.79
C ASN A 64 7.38 2.74 -12.34
N LEU A 65 8.47 2.38 -11.66
CA LEU A 65 9.83 2.82 -11.95
C LEU A 65 10.47 2.17 -13.20
N GLY A 66 9.68 1.45 -14.00
CA GLY A 66 10.13 0.85 -15.25
C GLY A 66 10.82 -0.49 -15.04
N ARG A 67 11.83 -0.79 -15.88
CA ARG A 67 12.56 -2.06 -15.79
C ARG A 67 13.31 -2.13 -14.46
N PRO A 68 13.08 -3.18 -13.66
CA PRO A 68 13.80 -3.33 -12.41
C PRO A 68 15.29 -3.57 -12.66
N ALA A 69 16.15 -2.99 -11.83
CA ALA A 69 17.61 -2.99 -12.01
C ALA A 69 18.27 -4.38 -12.03
N TRP A 70 17.57 -5.42 -11.56
CA TRP A 70 18.06 -6.80 -11.51
C TRP A 70 17.64 -7.64 -12.74
N ARG A 71 16.96 -7.04 -13.72
CA ARG A 71 16.52 -7.71 -14.94
C ARG A 71 17.25 -7.10 -16.14
N ASN A 72 18.33 -7.77 -16.58
CA ASN A 72 18.93 -7.54 -17.90
C ASN A 72 17.98 -8.07 -18.99
#